data_AF-A0AAP3YFM6-F1
#
_entry.id   AF-A0AAP3YFM6-F1
#
_cell.length_a   1.000
_cell.length_b   1.000
_cell.length_c   1.000
_cell.angle_alpha   90.00
_cell.angle_beta   90.00
_cell.angle_gamma   90.00
#
_symmetry.space_group_name_H-M   'P 1'
#
loop_
_entity.id
_entity.type
_entity.pdbx_description
1 polymer ?
#
loop_
_entity_poly.entity_id
_entity_poly.type
_entity_poly.pdbx_seq_one_letter_code
_entity_poly.pdbx_strand_id
1 'polypeptide(L)'
;MNMQQPLYYFVDALVWGIDDKGSNAIETTEGLNRALKYASSKSFYKVHIPKGIYLIDAVNTSKRLPEFGGGINVPSNIELILHPEAIFKVQPNDYQGYSCFYIGQASNVTIRGGQIIGDRHEHDYSKITSIKKTHEWGFGIHVNGSSNVLIENVQVSDCIGDNIWIAADGMMNTSGTYTPSKNVTVRKCTLLRGRRNNLATNGCEGLLVDDCDIEEAGGDTIGPQLGIDLEGFGENGIKYDHPYKLTVRNCRFKNNGRGSVTAHTSGKVIIEGNYSDHVISYGYSTDVSVKDNKIINKGKSKKYGIDSVGVSSTESGNRVQISGNTVRGFEIGICVRGKGIDVMDNILENITACPIATHEAEDVFISNNHIENSDCIQVQVRNSKDVRVTNNKGGNTTSAYAIKIMDSNRVSFAINEFANVHGGVYCERSQSVRLKLNDLFLSGSGYGIFWDKDSEVYFNGNEIHNPRNVAIKGTSEKYSCQISKNQIYFCKSLIAIHLVGGSEHMLNNNEIMFNRSTDQGYGVYLENTNKVRLVRNDTRGIGGKLLSHPYCTDKAKNTTLIYNTYNSGTLKTAEGDIVV
;
A
#
# COMPACT_ATOMS: atom_id res chain seq x y z
N MET A 1 39.23 34.46 14.65
CA MET A 1 38.63 33.12 14.51
C MET A 1 39.60 32.12 15.11
N ASN A 2 39.38 31.67 16.35
CA ASN A 2 40.17 30.57 16.90
C ASN A 2 39.55 29.27 16.39
N MET A 3 40.24 28.59 15.47
CA MET A 3 40.00 27.18 15.20
C MET A 3 40.41 26.42 16.46
N GLN A 4 39.43 26.11 17.31
CA GLN A 4 39.60 25.19 18.43
C GLN A 4 40.04 23.85 17.83
N GLN A 5 41.21 23.35 18.22
CA GLN A 5 41.61 22.00 17.80
C GLN A 5 40.54 21.01 18.24
N PRO A 6 40.17 20.04 17.38
CA PRO A 6 39.18 19.05 17.75
C PRO A 6 39.66 18.24 18.96
N LEU A 7 38.98 18.43 20.09
CA LEU A 7 39.21 17.67 21.31
C LEU A 7 38.54 16.29 21.15
N TYR A 8 39.35 15.27 20.88
CA TYR A 8 38.96 13.86 20.88
C TYR A 8 39.15 13.26 22.28
N TYR A 9 38.19 12.46 22.73
CA TYR A 9 38.29 11.71 23.97
C TYR A 9 38.29 10.21 23.70
N PHE A 10 39.32 9.51 24.16
CA PHE A 10 39.37 8.05 24.12
C PHE A 10 39.01 7.54 25.52
N VAL A 11 37.92 6.80 25.62
CA VAL A 11 37.46 6.27 26.91
C VAL A 11 38.45 5.22 27.39
N ASP A 12 39.02 5.45 28.57
CA ASP A 12 39.87 4.49 29.27
C ASP A 12 39.01 3.72 30.28
N ALA A 13 38.87 2.41 30.06
CA ALA A 13 38.06 1.56 30.90
C ALA A 13 38.54 1.51 32.35
N LEU A 14 39.87 1.52 32.57
CA LEU A 14 40.47 1.47 33.90
C LEU A 14 40.17 2.75 34.68
N VAL A 15 40.25 3.91 34.02
CA VAL A 15 39.99 5.23 34.65
C VAL A 15 38.56 5.34 35.16
N TRP A 16 37.60 4.78 34.44
CA TRP A 16 36.17 4.92 34.77
C TRP A 16 35.56 3.72 35.50
N GLY A 17 36.34 2.65 35.69
CA GLY A 17 35.86 1.40 36.26
C GLY A 17 34.87 0.67 35.35
N ILE A 18 35.07 0.76 34.03
CA ILE A 18 34.23 0.11 33.02
C ILE A 18 34.74 -1.32 32.83
N ASP A 19 33.86 -2.31 32.87
CA ASP A 19 34.17 -3.69 32.50
C ASP A 19 33.93 -3.89 31.00
N ASP A 20 34.99 -4.17 30.26
CA ASP A 20 34.99 -4.42 28.82
C ASP A 20 35.03 -5.93 28.47
N LYS A 21 34.77 -6.80 29.45
CA LYS A 21 34.76 -8.26 29.35
C LYS A 21 33.37 -8.88 29.49
N GLY A 22 32.32 -8.06 29.63
CA GLY A 22 30.92 -8.49 29.63
C GLY A 22 30.39 -8.92 31.00
N SER A 23 30.97 -8.40 32.09
CA SER A 23 30.45 -8.56 33.46
C SER A 23 30.17 -7.18 34.09
N ASN A 24 29.72 -7.15 35.36
CA ASN A 24 29.59 -5.92 36.17
C ASN A 24 28.79 -4.79 35.48
N ALA A 25 27.51 -5.05 35.21
CA ALA A 25 26.69 -4.18 34.37
C ALA A 25 26.47 -2.78 34.97
N ILE A 26 26.30 -2.70 36.29
CA ILE A 26 26.06 -1.44 37.01
C ILE A 26 27.31 -0.55 36.88
N GLU A 27 28.48 -1.09 37.24
CA GLU A 27 29.76 -0.38 37.19
C GLU A 27 30.10 0.06 35.77
N THR A 28 29.83 -0.80 34.78
CA THR A 28 30.02 -0.52 33.35
C THR A 28 29.13 0.63 32.88
N THR A 29 27.82 0.57 33.14
CA THR A 29 26.88 1.63 32.76
C THR A 29 27.23 2.95 33.43
N GLU A 30 27.49 2.94 34.74
CA GLU A 30 27.84 4.15 35.48
C GLU A 30 29.18 4.73 35.02
N GLY A 31 30.18 3.88 34.78
CA GLY A 31 31.49 4.28 34.28
C GLY A 31 31.40 4.97 32.92
N LEU A 32 30.63 4.40 31.99
CA LEU A 32 30.35 5.01 30.68
C LEU A 32 29.62 6.35 30.82
N ASN A 33 28.60 6.43 31.67
CA ASN A 33 27.87 7.67 31.93
C ASN A 33 28.77 8.76 32.55
N ARG A 34 29.66 8.41 33.48
CA ARG A 34 30.66 9.33 34.04
C ARG A 34 31.65 9.80 32.98
N ALA A 35 32.12 8.90 32.11
CA ALA A 35 33.01 9.23 31.01
C ALA A 35 32.38 10.21 30.00
N LEU A 36 31.12 9.98 29.61
CA LEU A 36 30.38 10.88 28.70
C LEU A 36 30.09 12.24 29.34
N LYS A 37 29.72 12.26 30.63
CA LYS A 37 29.54 13.51 31.38
C LYS A 37 30.85 14.30 31.48
N TYR A 38 31.96 13.62 31.74
CA TYR A 38 33.29 14.24 31.73
C TYR A 38 33.61 14.83 30.36
N ALA A 39 33.44 14.03 29.30
CA ALA A 39 33.70 14.45 27.92
C ALA A 39 32.92 15.74 27.58
N SER A 40 31.62 15.74 27.87
CA SER A 40 30.73 16.89 27.67
C SER A 40 31.19 18.11 28.47
N SER A 41 31.52 17.94 29.77
CA SER A 41 31.98 19.04 30.65
C SER A 41 33.30 19.68 30.22
N LYS A 42 34.11 18.95 29.45
CA LYS A 42 35.39 19.40 28.91
C LYS A 42 35.32 19.77 27.43
N SER A 43 34.11 19.84 26.86
CA SER A 43 33.87 20.19 25.47
C SER A 43 34.55 19.25 24.46
N PHE A 44 34.79 17.99 24.84
CA PHE A 44 35.11 16.95 23.87
C PHE A 44 33.86 16.66 23.05
N TYR A 45 33.93 16.91 21.75
CA TYR A 45 32.80 16.70 20.84
C TYR A 45 32.83 15.32 20.20
N LYS A 46 33.96 14.60 20.22
CA LYS A 46 34.09 13.25 19.69
C LYS A 46 34.64 12.30 20.75
N VAL A 47 33.89 11.25 21.07
CA VAL A 47 34.21 10.26 22.09
C VAL A 47 34.35 8.89 21.45
N HIS A 48 35.49 8.23 21.65
CA HIS A 48 35.77 6.89 21.17
C HIS A 48 35.61 5.88 22.30
N ILE A 49 34.71 4.90 22.13
CA ILE A 49 34.62 3.72 23.00
C ILE A 49 35.44 2.60 22.34
N PRO A 50 36.44 2.03 23.03
CA PRO A 50 37.29 0.99 22.47
C PRO A 50 36.55 -0.32 22.22
N LYS A 51 37.26 -1.29 21.63
CA LYS A 51 36.78 -2.67 21.52
C LYS A 51 36.52 -3.24 22.91
N GLY A 52 35.40 -3.94 23.07
CA GLY A 52 35.03 -4.57 24.33
C GLY A 52 33.64 -5.19 24.26
N ILE A 53 33.32 -6.00 25.25
CA ILE A 53 31.97 -6.47 25.52
C ILE A 53 31.50 -5.73 26.77
N TYR A 54 30.50 -4.88 26.64
CA TYR A 54 29.96 -4.05 27.70
C TYR A 54 28.58 -4.58 28.08
N LEU A 55 28.46 -5.12 29.30
CA LEU A 55 27.16 -5.49 29.84
C LEU A 55 26.50 -4.23 30.43
N ILE A 56 25.26 -3.95 30.06
CA ILE A 56 24.60 -2.68 30.36
C ILE A 56 23.40 -2.92 31.28
N ASP A 57 23.44 -2.30 32.47
CA ASP A 57 22.24 -2.07 33.27
C ASP A 57 21.37 -1.01 32.59
N ALA A 58 20.36 -1.48 31.85
CA ALA A 58 19.55 -0.65 30.94
C ALA A 58 18.26 -0.09 31.57
N VAL A 59 17.96 -0.46 32.83
CA VAL A 59 16.68 -0.18 33.48
C VAL A 59 16.79 1.07 34.36
N ASN A 60 15.98 2.10 34.10
CA ASN A 60 15.87 3.20 35.04
C ASN A 60 14.88 2.90 36.17
N THR A 61 15.40 2.53 37.34
CA THR A 61 14.59 2.25 38.54
C THR A 61 14.10 3.52 39.26
N SER A 62 14.58 4.71 38.88
CA SER A 62 14.19 5.99 39.48
C SER A 62 13.00 6.68 38.79
N LYS A 63 12.50 6.10 37.69
CA LYS A 63 11.38 6.65 36.91
C LYS A 63 10.22 5.66 36.89
N ARG A 64 9.00 6.18 36.72
CA ARG A 64 7.79 5.36 36.55
C ARG A 64 7.88 4.44 35.33
N LEU A 65 8.52 4.93 34.27
CA LEU A 65 8.72 4.24 33.00
C LEU A 65 10.23 3.98 32.85
N PRO A 66 10.70 2.71 32.98
CA PRO A 66 12.13 2.43 33.06
C PRO A 66 12.92 2.72 31.78
N GLU A 67 12.23 2.81 30.65
CA GLU A 67 12.78 3.16 29.34
C GLU A 67 13.22 4.63 29.23
N PHE A 68 12.86 5.50 30.18
CA PHE A 68 13.27 6.91 30.19
C PHE A 68 14.51 7.10 31.07
N GLY A 69 15.65 7.43 30.47
CA GLY A 69 16.91 7.63 31.20
C GLY A 69 17.65 6.33 31.57
N GLY A 70 17.26 5.20 31.00
CA GLY A 70 17.92 3.91 31.19
C GLY A 70 19.27 3.83 30.47
N GLY A 71 20.16 2.97 30.97
CA GLY A 71 21.43 2.63 30.30
C GLY A 71 22.38 3.81 30.11
N ILE A 72 22.99 3.87 28.91
CA ILE A 72 23.97 4.88 28.53
C ILE A 72 23.24 6.15 28.08
N ASN A 73 23.36 7.20 28.88
CA ASN A 73 22.74 8.50 28.64
C ASN A 73 23.68 9.38 27.81
N VAL A 74 23.35 9.63 26.54
CA VAL A 74 24.20 10.37 25.61
C VAL A 74 23.87 11.87 25.67
N PRO A 75 24.81 12.74 26.09
CA PRO A 75 24.55 14.17 26.20
C PRO A 75 24.63 14.88 24.85
N SER A 76 24.12 16.10 24.79
CA SER A 76 24.20 16.98 23.61
C SER A 76 25.64 17.24 23.15
N ASN A 77 25.78 17.56 21.86
CA ASN A 77 27.04 17.95 21.20
C ASN A 77 28.14 16.89 21.27
N ILE A 78 27.76 15.61 21.20
CA ILE A 78 28.69 14.48 21.16
C ILE A 78 28.50 13.64 19.90
N GLU A 79 29.61 13.30 19.27
CA GLU A 79 29.78 12.21 18.33
C GLU A 79 30.43 11.02 19.05
N LEU A 80 29.63 9.98 19.30
CA LEU A 80 30.04 8.73 19.90
C LEU A 80 30.49 7.75 18.82
N ILE A 81 31.78 7.43 18.80
CA ILE A 81 32.40 6.47 17.91
C ILE A 81 32.62 5.17 18.67
N LEU A 82 31.75 4.20 18.43
CA LEU A 82 31.88 2.84 18.94
C LEU A 82 32.83 2.07 18.03
N HIS A 83 33.81 1.38 18.62
CA HIS A 83 34.64 0.47 17.84
C HIS A 83 33.74 -0.55 17.08
N PRO A 84 34.02 -0.91 15.81
CA PRO A 84 33.17 -1.84 15.05
C PRO A 84 32.94 -3.21 15.71
N GLU A 85 33.90 -3.64 16.52
CA GLU A 85 33.83 -4.87 17.34
C GLU A 85 33.39 -4.63 18.80
N ALA A 86 32.97 -3.42 19.16
CA ALA A 86 32.37 -3.18 20.48
C ALA A 86 30.95 -3.73 20.52
N ILE A 87 30.62 -4.49 21.58
CA ILE A 87 29.31 -5.10 21.79
C ILE A 87 28.73 -4.54 23.08
N PHE A 88 27.52 -3.98 23.03
CA PHE A 88 26.76 -3.47 24.15
C PHE A 88 25.56 -4.38 24.37
N LYS A 89 25.62 -5.25 25.38
CA LYS A 89 24.56 -6.22 25.68
C LYS A 89 23.73 -5.75 26.86
N VAL A 90 22.41 -5.71 26.73
CA VAL A 90 21.51 -5.45 27.85
C VAL A 90 21.60 -6.61 28.84
N GLN A 91 21.75 -6.30 30.13
CA GLN A 91 21.68 -7.31 31.18
C GLN A 91 20.26 -7.91 31.22
N PRO A 92 20.12 -9.25 31.20
CA PRO A 92 18.81 -9.90 31.36
C PRO A 92 18.11 -9.42 32.62
N ASN A 93 16.84 -9.03 32.48
CA ASN A 93 16.03 -8.49 33.56
C ASN A 93 14.56 -8.89 33.40
N ASP A 94 13.71 -8.44 34.33
CA ASP A 94 12.26 -8.69 34.36
C ASP A 94 11.43 -7.42 34.08
N TYR A 95 12.05 -6.31 33.70
CA TYR A 95 11.35 -5.03 33.57
C TYR A 95 10.67 -4.92 32.22
N GLN A 96 9.51 -4.26 32.22
CA GLN A 96 8.67 -4.14 31.03
C GLN A 96 9.20 -3.15 29.99
N GLY A 97 10.29 -2.43 30.33
CA GLY A 97 10.99 -1.54 29.43
C GLY A 97 12.41 -1.22 29.91
N TYR A 98 13.21 -0.70 28.98
CA TYR A 98 14.60 -0.28 29.18
C TYR A 98 15.09 0.55 27.99
N SER A 99 16.28 1.14 28.10
CA SER A 99 17.02 1.65 26.94
C SER A 99 18.50 1.35 27.11
N CYS A 100 19.14 0.72 26.11
CA CYS A 100 20.58 0.50 26.15
C CYS A 100 21.32 1.84 25.94
N PHE A 101 20.92 2.60 24.93
CA PHE A 101 21.31 4.00 24.73
C PHE A 101 20.09 4.91 24.80
N TYR A 102 20.13 5.92 25.66
CA TYR A 102 19.08 6.93 25.80
C TYR A 102 19.59 8.30 25.37
N ILE A 103 18.90 8.90 24.40
CA ILE A 103 19.12 10.24 23.88
C ILE A 103 17.86 11.06 24.20
N GLY A 104 17.77 11.57 25.43
CA GLY A 104 16.62 12.31 25.93
C GLY A 104 16.86 13.81 25.96
N GLN A 105 15.98 14.58 25.33
CA GLN A 105 16.00 16.06 25.29
C GLN A 105 17.39 16.62 24.93
N ALA A 106 18.14 15.90 24.09
CA ALA A 106 19.50 16.23 23.68
C ALA A 106 19.51 16.83 22.26
N SER A 107 20.62 17.44 21.87
CA SER A 107 20.78 17.99 20.53
C SER A 107 22.17 17.79 19.97
N ASN A 108 22.28 17.63 18.66
CA ASN A 108 23.54 17.42 17.93
C ASN A 108 24.29 16.18 18.44
N VAL A 109 23.64 15.02 18.32
CA VAL A 109 24.18 13.73 18.76
C VAL A 109 24.46 12.86 17.55
N THR A 110 25.61 12.18 17.54
CA THR A 110 25.92 11.17 16.54
C THR A 110 26.34 9.89 17.25
N ILE A 111 25.84 8.72 16.83
CA ILE A 111 26.33 7.40 17.24
C ILE A 111 26.78 6.64 15.99
N ARG A 112 28.02 6.13 16.00
CA ARG A 112 28.59 5.36 14.90
C ARG A 112 29.21 4.05 15.35
N GLY A 113 29.03 2.99 14.56
CA GLY A 113 29.72 1.72 14.80
C GLY A 113 29.09 0.90 15.92
N GLY A 114 29.73 -0.23 16.23
CA GLY A 114 29.35 -1.11 17.33
C GLY A 114 28.09 -1.94 17.08
N GLN A 115 27.85 -2.85 18.03
CA GLN A 115 26.72 -3.76 18.05
C GLN A 115 25.97 -3.58 19.36
N ILE A 116 24.65 -3.41 19.30
CA ILE A 116 23.77 -3.25 20.45
C ILE A 116 22.82 -4.43 20.46
N ILE A 117 22.84 -5.21 21.53
CA ILE A 117 22.08 -6.45 21.63
C ILE A 117 21.19 -6.36 22.86
N GLY A 118 19.88 -6.47 22.66
CA GLY A 118 18.93 -6.58 23.75
C GLY A 118 18.99 -7.95 24.43
N ASP A 119 18.13 -8.15 25.42
CA ASP A 119 18.06 -9.37 26.23
C ASP A 119 16.89 -10.29 25.84
N ARG A 120 16.28 -10.11 24.65
CA ARG A 120 15.02 -10.77 24.25
C ARG A 120 14.92 -12.26 24.58
N HIS A 121 16.01 -13.01 24.41
CA HIS A 121 16.05 -14.45 24.57
C HIS A 121 16.27 -14.90 26.03
N GLU A 122 16.88 -14.04 26.84
CA GLU A 122 17.19 -14.28 28.25
C GLU A 122 16.28 -13.50 29.21
N HIS A 123 15.39 -12.65 28.68
CA HIS A 123 14.47 -11.81 29.44
C HIS A 123 13.42 -12.62 30.22
N ASP A 124 13.13 -12.20 31.45
CA ASP A 124 12.05 -12.79 32.25
C ASP A 124 10.73 -12.06 31.98
N TYR A 125 9.87 -12.69 31.19
CA TYR A 125 8.54 -12.16 30.83
C TYR A 125 7.45 -12.42 31.88
N SER A 126 7.78 -12.94 33.07
CA SER A 126 6.77 -13.33 34.07
C SER A 126 6.16 -12.14 34.83
N LYS A 127 6.82 -10.98 34.85
CA LYS A 127 6.42 -9.82 35.64
C LYS A 127 5.33 -8.98 34.98
N ILE A 128 4.10 -9.23 35.38
CA ILE A 128 2.93 -8.48 34.94
C ILE A 128 2.47 -7.48 36.01
N THR A 129 2.09 -6.26 35.59
CA THR A 129 1.51 -5.24 36.47
C THR A 129 0.10 -4.87 36.02
N SER A 130 -0.66 -4.15 36.86
CA SER A 130 -2.01 -3.69 36.50
C SER A 130 -2.00 -2.68 35.33
N ILE A 131 -0.90 -1.94 35.16
CA ILE A 131 -0.75 -0.85 34.19
C ILE A 131 0.00 -1.25 32.92
N LYS A 132 0.79 -2.34 32.97
CA LYS A 132 1.56 -2.86 31.85
C LYS A 132 1.41 -4.38 31.88
N LYS A 133 0.78 -4.95 30.84
CA LYS A 133 0.51 -6.39 30.74
C LYS A 133 1.48 -7.12 29.79
N THR A 134 2.42 -6.37 29.22
CA THR A 134 3.33 -6.76 28.14
C THR A 134 4.71 -6.15 28.44
N HIS A 135 5.75 -6.81 27.97
CA HIS A 135 7.14 -6.34 28.07
C HIS A 135 7.58 -5.86 26.69
N GLU A 136 7.22 -4.63 26.35
CA GLU A 136 7.28 -4.15 24.97
C GLU A 136 8.01 -2.82 24.79
N TRP A 137 8.55 -2.25 25.88
CA TRP A 137 9.22 -0.95 25.87
C TRP A 137 10.73 -1.06 26.11
N GLY A 138 11.37 -2.14 25.67
CA GLY A 138 12.83 -2.28 25.76
C GLY A 138 13.49 -1.98 24.42
N PHE A 139 14.39 -1.00 24.43
CA PHE A 139 14.97 -0.44 23.21
C PHE A 139 16.49 -0.53 23.20
N GLY A 140 17.06 -0.72 22.01
CA GLY A 140 18.51 -0.61 21.79
C GLY A 140 18.93 0.86 21.82
N ILE A 141 18.29 1.68 21.00
CA ILE A 141 18.48 3.15 21.01
C ILE A 141 17.11 3.83 21.14
N HIS A 142 16.98 4.68 22.15
CA HIS A 142 15.79 5.48 22.40
C HIS A 142 16.10 6.96 22.24
N VAL A 143 15.58 7.57 21.17
CA VAL A 143 15.62 9.01 20.90
C VAL A 143 14.32 9.62 21.38
N ASN A 144 14.37 10.54 22.33
CA ASN A 144 13.19 11.10 22.97
C ASN A 144 13.28 12.63 23.02
N GLY A 145 12.35 13.33 22.36
CA GLY A 145 12.29 14.79 22.32
C GLY A 145 13.61 15.49 21.93
N SER A 146 14.42 14.85 21.09
CA SER A 146 15.79 15.28 20.77
C SER A 146 15.92 15.81 19.35
N SER A 147 16.94 16.62 19.07
CA SER A 147 17.12 17.24 17.75
C SER A 147 18.49 17.01 17.11
N ASN A 148 18.54 16.91 15.78
CA ASN A 148 19.76 16.70 15.00
C ASN A 148 20.54 15.45 15.48
N VAL A 149 19.92 14.29 15.32
CA VAL A 149 20.48 13.01 15.76
C VAL A 149 20.86 12.18 14.53
N LEU A 150 22.08 11.64 14.51
CA LEU A 150 22.57 10.76 13.46
C LEU A 150 22.99 9.41 14.06
N ILE A 151 22.31 8.34 13.65
CA ILE A 151 22.66 6.96 13.95
C ILE A 151 23.18 6.35 12.65
N GLU A 152 24.46 5.94 12.62
CA GLU A 152 25.10 5.51 11.37
C GLU A 152 26.00 4.29 11.55
N ASN A 153 25.86 3.29 10.67
CA ASN A 153 26.72 2.10 10.70
C ASN A 153 26.68 1.38 12.07
N VAL A 154 25.49 1.30 12.67
CA VAL A 154 25.24 0.59 13.94
C VAL A 154 24.45 -0.67 13.65
N GLN A 155 24.78 -1.76 14.33
CA GLN A 155 23.93 -2.95 14.38
C GLN A 155 23.11 -2.94 15.67
N VAL A 156 21.80 -3.12 15.58
CA VAL A 156 20.91 -3.24 16.75
C VAL A 156 20.05 -4.48 16.60
N SER A 157 20.03 -5.34 17.61
CA SER A 157 19.24 -6.57 17.56
C SER A 157 18.64 -7.00 18.89
N ASP A 158 17.66 -7.90 18.81
CA ASP A 158 17.18 -8.72 19.92
C ASP A 158 16.66 -7.91 21.13
N CYS A 159 16.06 -6.75 20.89
CA CYS A 159 15.35 -5.99 21.91
C CYS A 159 13.95 -6.56 22.18
N ILE A 160 13.45 -6.45 23.42
CA ILE A 160 12.09 -6.91 23.82
C ILE A 160 10.97 -6.02 23.27
N GLY A 161 11.30 -4.79 22.87
CA GLY A 161 10.42 -3.85 22.18
C GLY A 161 10.94 -3.61 20.78
N ASP A 162 11.19 -2.33 20.48
CA ASP A 162 11.73 -1.89 19.20
C ASP A 162 13.25 -1.77 19.24
N ASN A 163 13.97 -2.12 18.17
CA ASN A 163 15.43 -1.95 18.18
C ASN A 163 15.81 -0.47 18.26
N ILE A 164 15.15 0.39 17.47
CA ILE A 164 15.27 1.86 17.57
C ILE A 164 13.90 2.48 17.76
N TRP A 165 13.74 3.27 18.82
CA TRP A 165 12.53 4.04 19.09
C TRP A 165 12.81 5.55 19.03
N ILE A 166 12.08 6.27 18.18
CA ILE A 166 12.21 7.72 18.00
C ILE A 166 10.89 8.40 18.36
N ALA A 167 10.84 9.05 19.52
CA ALA A 167 9.62 9.55 20.09
C ALA A 167 9.64 11.06 20.36
N ALA A 168 8.44 11.62 20.46
CA ALA A 168 8.26 12.88 21.17
C ALA A 168 8.41 12.67 22.68
N ASP A 169 8.79 13.73 23.38
CA ASP A 169 8.54 13.86 24.81
C ASP A 169 7.16 14.50 25.00
N GLY A 170 6.25 13.80 25.68
CA GLY A 170 4.85 14.17 25.82
C GLY A 170 3.99 13.90 24.57
N MET A 171 2.71 14.29 24.62
CA MET A 171 1.70 14.09 23.57
C MET A 171 0.98 15.40 23.25
N MET A 172 0.65 15.62 21.98
CA MET A 172 -0.16 16.76 21.53
C MET A 172 -1.55 16.73 22.18
N ASN A 173 -2.19 17.90 22.32
CA ASN A 173 -3.57 18.01 22.81
C ASN A 173 -3.83 17.33 24.16
N THR A 174 -2.79 17.23 25.00
CA THR A 174 -2.87 16.87 26.42
C THR A 174 -2.41 18.05 27.28
N SER A 175 -2.49 17.95 28.61
CA SER A 175 -2.02 19.00 29.51
C SER A 175 -0.49 19.14 29.56
N GLY A 176 0.25 18.15 29.07
CA GLY A 176 1.72 18.14 29.03
C GLY A 176 2.32 18.98 27.90
N THR A 177 3.61 19.27 28.00
CA THR A 177 4.37 19.85 26.88
C THR A 177 4.67 18.76 25.86
N TYR A 178 4.41 19.04 24.59
CA TYR A 178 4.78 18.17 23.47
C TYR A 178 6.07 18.68 22.81
N THR A 179 7.12 17.86 22.87
CA THR A 179 8.42 18.13 22.24
C THR A 179 8.74 16.99 21.28
N PRO A 180 8.46 17.13 19.97
CA PRO A 180 8.81 16.09 19.01
C PRO A 180 10.32 15.97 18.85
N SER A 181 10.80 14.77 18.54
CA SER A 181 12.16 14.63 18.00
C SER A 181 12.25 15.31 16.63
N LYS A 182 13.40 15.88 16.27
CA LYS A 182 13.57 16.65 15.03
C LYS A 182 14.85 16.31 14.29
N ASN A 183 14.79 16.21 12.96
CA ASN A 183 15.97 15.95 12.12
C ASN A 183 16.77 14.73 12.59
N VAL A 184 16.12 13.57 12.62
CA VAL A 184 16.76 12.30 12.98
C VAL A 184 17.11 11.54 11.70
N THR A 185 18.36 11.08 11.59
CA THR A 185 18.82 10.25 10.48
C THR A 185 19.30 8.91 11.00
N VAL A 186 18.78 7.82 10.46
CA VAL A 186 19.26 6.45 10.66
C VAL A 186 19.76 5.95 9.32
N ARG A 187 21.06 5.71 9.17
CA ARG A 187 21.60 5.26 7.88
C ARG A 187 22.66 4.18 7.96
N LYS A 188 22.73 3.32 6.95
CA LYS A 188 23.74 2.23 6.90
C LYS A 188 23.69 1.31 8.12
N CYS A 189 22.54 1.19 8.77
CA CYS A 189 22.37 0.39 9.98
C CYS A 189 21.80 -0.97 9.64
N THR A 190 22.09 -1.96 10.47
CA THR A 190 21.45 -3.28 10.42
C THR A 190 20.55 -3.44 11.64
N LEU A 191 19.25 -3.56 11.43
CA LEU A 191 18.25 -3.71 12.49
C LEU A 191 17.62 -5.11 12.36
N LEU A 192 17.73 -5.90 13.41
CA LEU A 192 17.45 -7.34 13.32
C LEU A 192 16.66 -7.85 14.52
N ARG A 193 15.59 -8.61 14.27
CA ARG A 193 14.85 -9.35 15.32
C ARG A 193 14.37 -8.50 16.51
N GLY A 194 14.00 -7.24 16.28
CA GLY A 194 13.20 -6.51 17.27
C GLY A 194 11.92 -7.28 17.56
N ARG A 195 11.59 -7.53 18.84
CA ARG A 195 10.43 -8.34 19.22
C ARG A 195 9.11 -7.71 18.77
N ARG A 196 9.04 -6.36 18.78
CA ARG A 196 8.00 -5.58 18.13
C ARG A 196 8.46 -5.10 16.76
N ASN A 197 9.08 -3.94 16.67
CA ASN A 197 9.53 -3.37 15.42
C ASN A 197 11.05 -3.34 15.36
N ASN A 198 11.61 -3.22 14.15
CA ASN A 198 13.03 -2.90 14.05
C ASN A 198 13.26 -1.39 14.23
N LEU A 199 12.39 -0.54 13.70
CA LEU A 199 12.41 0.90 13.98
C LEU A 199 10.98 1.41 14.08
N ALA A 200 10.72 2.30 15.03
CA ALA A 200 9.42 2.94 15.10
C ALA A 200 9.52 4.41 15.54
N THR A 201 8.49 5.19 15.19
CA THR A 201 8.35 6.58 15.63
C THR A 201 6.88 6.96 15.83
N ASN A 202 6.57 7.66 16.92
CA ASN A 202 5.28 8.36 17.10
C ASN A 202 5.37 9.88 17.03
N GLY A 203 6.57 10.45 17.12
CA GLY A 203 6.71 11.89 17.27
C GLY A 203 8.05 12.40 16.77
N CYS A 204 8.21 12.39 15.45
CA CYS A 204 9.40 12.95 14.79
C CYS A 204 9.00 13.90 13.65
N GLU A 205 9.59 15.09 13.61
CA GLU A 205 9.57 15.98 12.45
C GLU A 205 10.90 15.89 11.71
N GLY A 206 10.91 15.33 10.50
CA GLY A 206 12.13 15.16 9.72
C GLY A 206 12.89 13.90 10.11
N LEU A 207 12.36 12.72 9.75
CA LEU A 207 13.06 11.43 9.85
C LEU A 207 13.58 11.01 8.48
N LEU A 208 14.86 10.64 8.40
CA LEU A 208 15.44 9.96 7.25
C LEU A 208 15.94 8.58 7.68
N VAL A 209 15.41 7.52 7.07
CA VAL A 209 15.96 6.16 7.12
C VAL A 209 16.52 5.84 5.74
N ASP A 210 17.84 5.65 5.63
CA ASP A 210 18.54 5.56 4.35
C ASP A 210 19.56 4.42 4.36
N ASP A 211 19.54 3.56 3.35
CA ASP A 211 20.57 2.52 3.18
C ASP A 211 20.67 1.54 4.38
N CYS A 212 19.55 1.17 5.02
CA CYS A 212 19.53 0.21 6.14
C CYS A 212 19.08 -1.20 5.74
N ASP A 213 19.58 -2.23 6.44
CA ASP A 213 19.08 -3.59 6.38
C ASP A 213 18.14 -3.84 7.57
N ILE A 214 16.91 -4.24 7.29
CA ILE A 214 15.83 -4.28 8.27
C ILE A 214 15.12 -5.63 8.19
N GLU A 215 15.47 -6.53 9.12
CA GLU A 215 15.17 -7.94 8.97
C GLU A 215 14.49 -8.56 10.20
N GLU A 216 13.57 -9.49 9.97
CA GLU A 216 13.05 -10.41 10.99
C GLU A 216 12.36 -9.75 12.21
N ALA A 217 11.75 -8.58 12.04
CA ALA A 217 10.91 -7.99 13.09
C ALA A 217 9.78 -8.94 13.51
N GLY A 218 9.46 -8.99 14.80
CA GLY A 218 8.46 -9.89 15.35
C GLY A 218 9.01 -11.27 15.67
N GLY A 219 8.19 -12.30 15.48
CA GLY A 219 8.51 -13.71 15.77
C GLY A 219 7.73 -14.33 16.94
N ASP A 220 6.90 -13.55 17.62
CA ASP A 220 5.93 -14.04 18.60
C ASP A 220 4.52 -13.44 18.35
N THR A 221 3.70 -13.22 19.39
CA THR A 221 2.34 -12.65 19.25
C THR A 221 2.28 -11.14 19.46
N ILE A 222 3.35 -10.50 19.94
CA ILE A 222 3.34 -9.07 20.30
C ILE A 222 3.44 -8.23 19.03
N GLY A 223 2.49 -7.33 18.83
CA GLY A 223 2.41 -6.46 17.66
C GLY A 223 3.22 -5.17 17.81
N PRO A 224 3.52 -4.46 16.71
CA PRO A 224 2.98 -4.70 15.37
C PRO A 224 3.84 -5.56 14.45
N GLN A 225 5.08 -5.91 14.80
CA GLN A 225 5.94 -6.82 14.00
C GLN A 225 6.35 -6.25 12.64
N LEU A 226 6.68 -4.96 12.61
CA LEU A 226 7.02 -4.24 11.39
C LEU A 226 8.53 -4.00 11.28
N GLY A 227 9.02 -3.98 10.05
CA GLY A 227 10.37 -3.45 9.79
C GLY A 227 10.47 -2.00 10.28
N ILE A 228 9.57 -1.14 9.78
CA ILE A 228 9.43 0.25 10.22
C ILE A 228 7.96 0.57 10.51
N ASP A 229 7.72 1.20 11.65
CA ASP A 229 6.40 1.68 12.07
C ASP A 229 6.39 3.20 12.27
N LEU A 230 5.77 3.92 11.33
CA LEU A 230 5.63 5.38 11.36
C LEU A 230 4.21 5.70 11.87
N GLU A 231 4.00 5.59 13.18
CA GLU A 231 2.68 5.54 13.81
C GLU A 231 2.39 6.78 14.65
N GLY A 232 1.61 7.71 14.09
CA GLY A 232 0.91 8.73 14.87
C GLY A 232 -0.37 8.20 15.49
N PHE A 233 -0.96 9.00 16.37
CA PHE A 233 -2.21 8.68 17.05
C PHE A 233 -3.20 9.82 16.88
N GLY A 234 -4.43 9.48 16.52
CA GLY A 234 -5.53 10.43 16.40
C GLY A 234 -6.88 9.72 16.54
N GLU A 235 -7.77 10.32 17.31
CA GLU A 235 -9.08 9.75 17.64
C GLU A 235 -10.10 10.88 17.78
N ASN A 236 -11.34 10.64 17.34
CA ASN A 236 -12.46 11.58 17.49
C ASN A 236 -12.16 12.99 16.94
N GLY A 237 -11.41 13.06 15.83
CA GLY A 237 -11.01 14.32 15.20
C GLY A 237 -9.88 15.07 15.90
N ILE A 238 -9.29 14.50 16.96
CA ILE A 238 -8.16 15.07 17.70
C ILE A 238 -6.91 14.27 17.40
N LYS A 239 -5.82 14.97 17.09
CA LYS A 239 -4.50 14.36 16.86
C LYS A 239 -3.64 14.44 18.10
N TYR A 240 -3.09 13.34 18.57
CA TYR A 240 -2.29 13.26 19.79
C TYR A 240 -0.79 13.05 19.50
N ASP A 241 -0.48 12.40 18.39
CA ASP A 241 0.88 12.18 17.92
C ASP A 241 0.92 12.37 16.40
N HIS A 242 1.97 13.01 15.89
CA HIS A 242 2.08 13.31 14.46
C HIS A 242 3.53 13.22 13.95
N PRO A 243 3.96 12.01 13.54
CA PRO A 243 5.15 11.86 12.72
C PRO A 243 4.96 12.60 11.39
N TYR A 244 5.91 13.48 11.05
CA TYR A 244 5.78 14.41 9.94
C TYR A 244 7.08 14.58 9.16
N LYS A 245 7.00 14.65 7.83
CA LYS A 245 8.18 14.74 6.92
C LYS A 245 9.13 13.56 7.13
N LEU A 246 8.69 12.38 6.71
CA LEU A 246 9.42 11.14 6.91
C LEU A 246 9.89 10.61 5.55
N THR A 247 11.10 10.09 5.49
CA THR A 247 11.65 9.47 4.28
C THR A 247 12.27 8.13 4.65
N VAL A 248 11.80 7.08 4.00
CA VAL A 248 12.38 5.73 4.06
C VAL A 248 12.83 5.39 2.64
N ARG A 249 14.14 5.33 2.43
CA ARG A 249 14.66 5.13 1.08
C ARG A 249 15.84 4.19 1.03
N ASN A 250 16.01 3.56 -0.13
CA ASN A 250 17.11 2.67 -0.42
C ASN A 250 17.31 1.63 0.69
N CYS A 251 16.25 1.13 1.34
CA CYS A 251 16.33 0.12 2.41
C CYS A 251 16.05 -1.29 1.88
N ARG A 252 16.57 -2.32 2.57
CA ARG A 252 16.26 -3.73 2.29
C ARG A 252 15.47 -4.31 3.46
N PHE A 253 14.23 -4.71 3.18
CA PHE A 253 13.32 -5.34 4.13
C PHE A 253 13.19 -6.82 3.82
N LYS A 254 13.39 -7.65 4.84
CA LYS A 254 13.35 -9.10 4.68
C LYS A 254 12.73 -9.79 5.89
N ASN A 255 11.81 -10.72 5.64
CA ASN A 255 11.21 -11.60 6.63
C ASN A 255 10.61 -10.88 7.86
N ASN A 256 10.18 -9.62 7.74
CA ASN A 256 9.47 -8.93 8.81
C ASN A 256 8.08 -9.55 9.01
N GLY A 257 7.63 -9.65 10.26
CA GLY A 257 6.51 -10.51 10.65
C GLY A 257 5.15 -10.13 10.03
N ARG A 258 4.76 -8.85 10.08
CA ARG A 258 3.46 -8.39 9.55
C ARG A 258 3.56 -7.36 8.43
N GLY A 259 4.72 -6.74 8.23
CA GLY A 259 4.90 -5.71 7.22
C GLY A 259 6.31 -5.14 7.19
N SER A 260 6.66 -4.53 6.07
CA SER A 260 7.97 -3.88 5.91
C SER A 260 7.92 -2.45 6.43
N VAL A 261 6.96 -1.66 5.96
CA VAL A 261 6.77 -0.27 6.38
C VAL A 261 5.28 0.01 6.53
N THR A 262 4.89 0.62 7.65
CA THR A 262 3.55 1.20 7.81
C THR A 262 3.67 2.68 8.10
N ALA A 263 2.97 3.50 7.34
CA ALA A 263 2.68 4.88 7.69
C ALA A 263 1.26 4.95 8.26
N HIS A 264 1.12 5.11 9.57
CA HIS A 264 -0.17 5.18 10.24
C HIS A 264 -0.36 6.58 10.85
N THR A 265 -1.38 7.33 10.42
CA THR A 265 -1.67 8.69 10.94
C THR A 265 -0.46 9.66 10.86
N SER A 266 0.46 9.39 9.94
CA SER A 266 1.62 10.23 9.63
C SER A 266 1.32 11.23 8.52
N GLY A 267 2.18 12.23 8.34
CA GLY A 267 2.05 13.23 7.27
C GLY A 267 3.34 13.46 6.47
N LYS A 268 3.22 13.66 5.16
CA LYS A 268 4.36 13.89 4.25
C LYS A 268 5.39 12.78 4.31
N VAL A 269 4.98 11.57 3.93
CA VAL A 269 5.83 10.38 3.98
C VAL A 269 6.30 10.02 2.57
N ILE A 270 7.60 9.77 2.41
CA ILE A 270 8.20 9.26 1.16
C ILE A 270 8.78 7.88 1.46
N ILE A 271 8.32 6.87 0.70
CA ILE A 271 8.81 5.49 0.75
C ILE A 271 9.32 5.17 -0.66
N GLU A 272 10.63 5.28 -0.89
CA GLU A 272 11.20 5.24 -2.24
C GLU A 272 12.42 4.32 -2.43
N GLY A 273 12.52 3.66 -3.60
CA GLY A 273 13.72 2.91 -3.98
C GLY A 273 14.04 1.72 -3.07
N ASN A 274 13.08 1.22 -2.29
CA ASN A 274 13.31 0.13 -1.34
C ASN A 274 13.15 -1.24 -2.00
N TYR A 275 13.81 -2.25 -1.45
CA TYR A 275 13.50 -3.65 -1.69
C TYR A 275 12.71 -4.22 -0.51
N SER A 276 11.56 -4.83 -0.78
CA SER A 276 10.69 -5.39 0.25
C SER A 276 10.14 -6.75 -0.16
N ASP A 277 10.13 -7.71 0.75
CA ASP A 277 9.40 -8.97 0.56
C ASP A 277 7.99 -8.99 1.18
N HIS A 278 7.58 -7.91 1.84
CA HIS A 278 6.31 -7.77 2.56
C HIS A 278 5.58 -6.46 2.20
N VAL A 279 4.33 -6.35 2.64
CA VAL A 279 3.46 -5.17 2.45
C VAL A 279 4.13 -3.86 2.87
N ILE A 280 3.90 -2.82 2.06
CA ILE A 280 4.08 -1.41 2.41
C ILE A 280 2.70 -0.78 2.56
N SER A 281 2.42 -0.17 3.71
CA SER A 281 1.13 0.42 4.02
C SER A 281 1.21 1.93 4.17
N TYR A 282 0.24 2.65 3.59
CA TYR A 282 0.01 4.07 3.92
C TYR A 282 -1.07 4.29 4.98
N GLY A 283 -1.59 3.22 5.60
CA GLY A 283 -2.44 3.27 6.79
C GLY A 283 -3.57 4.30 6.70
N TYR A 284 -3.62 5.21 7.68
CA TYR A 284 -4.48 6.41 7.68
C TYR A 284 -3.73 7.71 7.32
N SER A 285 -2.52 7.59 6.78
CA SER A 285 -1.61 8.73 6.60
C SER A 285 -2.00 9.65 5.46
N THR A 286 -1.38 10.83 5.46
CA THR A 286 -1.60 11.88 4.47
C THR A 286 -0.33 12.31 3.75
N ASP A 287 -0.48 12.77 2.50
CA ASP A 287 0.60 13.23 1.65
C ASP A 287 1.71 12.17 1.49
N VAL A 288 1.31 10.93 1.19
CA VAL A 288 2.23 9.78 1.08
C VAL A 288 2.65 9.54 -0.36
N SER A 289 3.93 9.34 -0.60
CA SER A 289 4.51 8.88 -1.86
C SER A 289 5.13 7.50 -1.67
N VAL A 290 4.62 6.49 -2.37
CA VAL A 290 5.22 5.15 -2.47
C VAL A 290 5.76 4.99 -3.89
N LYS A 291 7.07 5.13 -4.06
CA LYS A 291 7.69 5.33 -5.39
C LYS A 291 8.86 4.41 -5.68
N ASP A 292 8.93 3.86 -6.89
CA ASP A 292 10.11 3.16 -7.40
C ASP A 292 10.60 1.99 -6.50
N ASN A 293 9.69 1.37 -5.74
CA ASN A 293 10.03 0.24 -4.86
C ASN A 293 9.94 -1.09 -5.62
N LYS A 294 10.80 -2.04 -5.24
CA LYS A 294 10.72 -3.45 -5.63
C LYS A 294 10.09 -4.25 -4.49
N ILE A 295 8.80 -4.54 -4.61
CA ILE A 295 8.00 -5.25 -3.61
C ILE A 295 7.77 -6.67 -4.14
N ILE A 296 8.60 -7.62 -3.72
CA ILE A 296 8.68 -8.96 -4.32
C ILE A 296 8.59 -10.03 -3.24
N ASN A 297 7.45 -10.72 -3.18
CA ASN A 297 7.27 -11.89 -2.34
C ASN A 297 7.56 -13.17 -3.13
N LYS A 298 8.57 -13.94 -2.71
CA LYS A 298 8.91 -15.26 -3.26
C LYS A 298 8.48 -16.42 -2.34
N GLY A 299 7.98 -16.10 -1.15
CA GLY A 299 7.65 -17.07 -0.13
C GLY A 299 6.18 -17.49 -0.16
N LYS A 300 5.63 -17.77 1.03
CA LYS A 300 4.20 -18.05 1.18
C LYS A 300 3.36 -16.86 0.70
N SER A 301 2.15 -17.15 0.23
CA SER A 301 1.19 -16.13 -0.19
C SER A 301 1.02 -15.06 0.90
N LYS A 302 1.18 -13.79 0.51
CA LYS A 302 0.92 -12.61 1.34
C LYS A 302 -0.21 -11.83 0.68
N LYS A 303 -1.09 -11.26 1.49
CA LYS A 303 -2.34 -10.67 0.99
C LYS A 303 -2.13 -9.43 0.11
N TYR A 304 -1.23 -8.53 0.50
CA TYR A 304 -1.05 -7.24 -0.16
C TYR A 304 0.41 -6.92 -0.43
N GLY A 305 0.71 -6.35 -1.60
CA GLY A 305 1.99 -5.69 -1.87
C GLY A 305 2.00 -4.26 -1.34
N ILE A 306 0.97 -3.48 -1.69
CA ILE A 306 0.70 -2.15 -1.13
C ILE A 306 -0.73 -2.11 -0.60
N ASP A 307 -0.93 -1.63 0.62
CA ASP A 307 -2.26 -1.46 1.21
C ASP A 307 -2.43 -0.16 2.01
N SER A 308 -3.65 -0.03 2.54
CA SER A 308 -4.07 1.05 3.43
C SER A 308 -5.31 0.63 4.20
N VAL A 309 -5.69 1.46 5.18
CA VAL A 309 -6.89 1.30 5.98
C VAL A 309 -7.99 2.28 5.54
N GLY A 310 -7.72 3.59 5.44
CA GLY A 310 -8.73 4.57 5.05
C GLY A 310 -8.33 6.02 5.32
N VAL A 311 -9.31 6.91 5.50
CA VAL A 311 -9.08 8.32 5.89
C VAL A 311 -9.04 8.41 7.43
N SER A 312 -8.02 9.07 7.99
CA SER A 312 -7.97 9.36 9.43
C SER A 312 -9.17 10.22 9.85
N SER A 313 -9.69 10.01 11.07
CA SER A 313 -10.72 10.89 11.65
C SER A 313 -10.27 12.35 11.79
N THR A 314 -8.96 12.61 11.70
CA THR A 314 -8.34 13.93 11.85
C THR A 314 -8.07 14.63 10.50
N GLU A 315 -8.44 14.02 9.38
CA GLU A 315 -8.04 14.45 8.03
C GLU A 315 -9.19 14.39 7.02
N SER A 316 -9.07 15.13 5.91
CA SER A 316 -10.08 15.18 4.84
C SER A 316 -9.83 14.22 3.68
N GLY A 317 -8.65 13.59 3.64
CA GLY A 317 -8.23 12.65 2.62
C GLY A 317 -6.75 12.31 2.75
N ASN A 318 -6.32 11.28 2.02
CA ASN A 318 -4.96 10.75 2.11
C ASN A 318 -3.99 11.45 1.16
N ARG A 319 -4.41 11.87 -0.05
CA ARG A 319 -3.52 12.57 -1.02
C ARG A 319 -2.26 11.75 -1.34
N VAL A 320 -2.47 10.53 -1.83
CA VAL A 320 -1.43 9.50 -1.99
C VAL A 320 -1.00 9.35 -3.44
N GLN A 321 0.29 9.14 -3.65
CA GLN A 321 0.90 8.86 -4.95
C GLN A 321 1.59 7.48 -4.88
N ILE A 322 1.12 6.52 -5.68
CA ILE A 322 1.72 5.19 -5.81
C ILE A 322 2.24 5.05 -7.25
N SER A 323 3.55 5.20 -7.45
CA SER A 323 4.10 5.24 -8.81
C SER A 323 5.41 4.52 -9.04
N GLY A 324 5.60 3.95 -10.23
CA GLY A 324 6.89 3.33 -10.63
C GLY A 324 7.25 2.06 -9.87
N ASN A 325 6.35 1.49 -9.06
CA ASN A 325 6.65 0.32 -8.25
C ASN A 325 6.58 -0.96 -9.09
N THR A 326 7.42 -1.93 -8.75
CA THR A 326 7.28 -3.32 -9.20
C THR A 326 6.72 -4.15 -8.05
N VAL A 327 5.52 -4.72 -8.23
CA VAL A 327 4.83 -5.54 -7.21
C VAL A 327 4.64 -6.97 -7.72
N ARG A 328 5.18 -7.96 -7.00
CA ARG A 328 5.16 -9.36 -7.44
C ARG A 328 4.87 -10.37 -6.33
N GLY A 329 4.01 -11.35 -6.61
CA GLY A 329 3.82 -12.54 -5.76
C GLY A 329 2.87 -12.33 -4.56
N PHE A 330 1.87 -11.47 -4.72
CA PHE A 330 0.85 -11.19 -3.71
C PHE A 330 -0.53 -11.62 -4.18
N GLU A 331 -1.49 -11.78 -3.26
CA GLU A 331 -2.89 -12.01 -3.63
C GLU A 331 -3.47 -10.77 -4.32
N ILE A 332 -3.26 -9.61 -3.70
CA ILE A 332 -3.62 -8.31 -4.25
C ILE A 332 -2.34 -7.48 -4.37
N GLY A 333 -2.10 -6.94 -5.57
CA GLY A 333 -0.91 -6.11 -5.81
C GLY A 333 -0.99 -4.80 -5.04
N ILE A 334 -1.97 -3.97 -5.40
CA ILE A 334 -2.24 -2.67 -4.80
C ILE A 334 -3.71 -2.62 -4.36
N CYS A 335 -3.95 -2.45 -3.06
CA CYS A 335 -5.28 -2.25 -2.51
C CYS A 335 -5.48 -0.80 -2.07
N VAL A 336 -6.19 -0.03 -2.90
CA VAL A 336 -6.45 1.40 -2.69
C VAL A 336 -7.66 1.58 -1.77
N ARG A 337 -7.45 2.31 -0.67
CA ARG A 337 -8.49 2.77 0.26
C ARG A 337 -8.33 4.25 0.57
N GLY A 338 -9.40 4.88 1.07
CA GLY A 338 -9.36 6.28 1.48
C GLY A 338 -9.60 7.26 0.34
N LYS A 339 -9.07 8.49 0.43
CA LYS A 339 -9.45 9.57 -0.49
C LYS A 339 -8.29 10.32 -1.15
N GLY A 340 -8.40 10.61 -2.45
CA GLY A 340 -7.41 11.34 -3.23
C GLY A 340 -6.17 10.49 -3.48
N ILE A 341 -6.27 9.47 -4.32
CA ILE A 341 -5.18 8.52 -4.58
C ILE A 341 -4.91 8.39 -6.07
N ASP A 342 -3.65 8.57 -6.45
CA ASP A 342 -3.16 8.31 -7.80
C ASP A 342 -2.27 7.06 -7.82
N VAL A 343 -2.57 6.13 -8.74
CA VAL A 343 -1.84 4.87 -8.97
C VAL A 343 -1.35 4.84 -10.41
N MET A 344 -0.05 5.10 -10.61
CA MET A 344 0.50 5.40 -11.94
C MET A 344 1.76 4.61 -12.27
N ASP A 345 1.90 4.14 -13.50
CA ASP A 345 3.17 3.61 -14.02
C ASP A 345 3.75 2.43 -13.20
N ASN A 346 2.91 1.60 -12.58
CA ASN A 346 3.37 0.43 -11.82
C ASN A 346 3.38 -0.84 -12.69
N ILE A 347 4.30 -1.75 -12.37
CA ILE A 347 4.37 -3.10 -12.95
C ILE A 347 3.89 -4.10 -11.90
N LEU A 348 2.86 -4.88 -12.24
CA LEU A 348 2.27 -5.88 -11.34
C LEU A 348 2.34 -7.26 -11.97
N GLU A 349 2.95 -8.20 -11.26
CA GLU A 349 3.23 -9.52 -11.82
C GLU A 349 2.91 -10.67 -10.87
N ASN A 350 2.48 -11.81 -11.40
CA ASN A 350 2.20 -13.01 -10.60
C ASN A 350 1.27 -12.72 -9.42
N ILE A 351 0.23 -11.92 -9.67
CA ILE A 351 -0.81 -11.59 -8.69
C ILE A 351 -1.95 -12.59 -8.83
N THR A 352 -2.41 -13.16 -7.70
CA THR A 352 -3.31 -14.32 -7.73
C THR A 352 -4.79 -13.98 -7.57
N ALA A 353 -5.15 -12.80 -7.06
CA ALA A 353 -6.55 -12.39 -6.88
C ALA A 353 -6.91 -11.10 -7.63
N CYS A 354 -6.14 -10.02 -7.45
CA CYS A 354 -6.36 -8.76 -8.19
C CYS A 354 -5.13 -7.84 -8.16
N PRO A 355 -4.50 -7.49 -9.31
CA PRO A 355 -3.40 -6.55 -9.38
C PRO A 355 -3.75 -5.20 -8.76
N ILE A 356 -4.86 -4.58 -9.18
CA ILE A 356 -5.29 -3.27 -8.65
C ILE A 356 -6.74 -3.34 -8.21
N ALA A 357 -6.97 -3.17 -6.91
CA ALA A 357 -8.30 -3.18 -6.31
C ALA A 357 -8.56 -1.89 -5.54
N THR A 358 -9.72 -1.26 -5.75
CA THR A 358 -10.24 -0.23 -4.85
C THR A 358 -11.25 -0.83 -3.87
N HIS A 359 -11.24 -0.33 -2.64
CA HIS A 359 -12.23 -0.67 -1.62
C HIS A 359 -12.44 0.51 -0.68
N GLU A 360 -13.69 0.98 -0.53
CA GLU A 360 -13.99 2.13 0.34
C GLU A 360 -13.10 3.34 -0.02
N ALA A 361 -12.99 3.60 -1.32
CA ALA A 361 -12.13 4.64 -1.87
C ALA A 361 -12.94 5.72 -2.58
N GLU A 362 -12.47 6.96 -2.49
CA GLU A 362 -13.05 8.13 -3.15
C GLU A 362 -11.96 8.93 -3.87
N ASP A 363 -12.27 9.50 -5.05
CA ASP A 363 -11.35 10.37 -5.79
C ASP A 363 -10.04 9.64 -6.13
N VAL A 364 -10.14 8.65 -7.01
CA VAL A 364 -9.05 7.73 -7.36
C VAL A 364 -8.76 7.80 -8.86
N PHE A 365 -7.48 7.98 -9.20
CA PHE A 365 -6.99 7.91 -10.57
C PHE A 365 -5.99 6.77 -10.74
N ILE A 366 -6.29 5.83 -11.64
CA ILE A 366 -5.44 4.67 -11.95
C ILE A 366 -5.01 4.77 -13.40
N SER A 367 -3.72 4.91 -13.68
CA SER A 367 -3.25 5.03 -15.06
C SER A 367 -1.91 4.38 -15.38
N ASN A 368 -1.72 4.02 -16.65
CA ASN A 368 -0.43 3.53 -17.18
C ASN A 368 0.17 2.31 -16.46
N ASN A 369 -0.64 1.51 -15.77
CA ASN A 369 -0.12 0.32 -15.09
C ASN A 369 -0.03 -0.85 -16.07
N HIS A 370 1.03 -1.65 -15.91
CA HIS A 370 1.27 -2.85 -16.69
C HIS A 370 1.10 -4.09 -15.82
N ILE A 371 0.22 -5.00 -16.24
CA ILE A 371 -0.10 -6.22 -15.52
C ILE A 371 0.37 -7.41 -16.37
N GLU A 372 1.19 -8.27 -15.78
CA GLU A 372 1.68 -9.48 -16.44
C GLU A 372 1.45 -10.72 -15.57
N ASN A 373 1.35 -11.89 -16.22
CA ASN A 373 1.36 -13.20 -15.57
C ASN A 373 0.39 -13.32 -14.38
N SER A 374 -0.76 -12.66 -14.44
CA SER A 374 -1.73 -12.57 -13.35
C SER A 374 -3.09 -13.08 -13.86
N ASP A 375 -3.31 -14.39 -13.75
CA ASP A 375 -4.57 -15.05 -14.17
C ASP A 375 -5.68 -14.82 -13.12
N CYS A 376 -6.12 -13.58 -13.02
CA CYS A 376 -7.17 -13.14 -12.09
C CYS A 376 -7.86 -11.87 -12.61
N ILE A 377 -8.72 -11.25 -11.80
CA ILE A 377 -9.36 -9.98 -12.18
C ILE A 377 -8.27 -8.91 -12.28
N GLN A 378 -8.15 -8.20 -13.40
CA GLN A 378 -7.04 -7.28 -13.64
C GLN A 378 -7.21 -5.97 -12.86
N VAL A 379 -8.43 -5.40 -12.91
CA VAL A 379 -8.79 -4.20 -12.14
C VAL A 379 -10.17 -4.37 -11.52
N GLN A 380 -10.26 -4.11 -10.22
CA GLN A 380 -11.52 -4.15 -9.48
C GLN A 380 -11.84 -2.79 -8.84
N VAL A 381 -13.09 -2.34 -9.02
CA VAL A 381 -13.66 -1.19 -8.32
C VAL A 381 -14.83 -1.65 -7.45
N ARG A 382 -14.68 -1.57 -6.12
CA ARG A 382 -15.68 -2.04 -5.16
C ARG A 382 -15.97 -0.99 -4.10
N ASN A 383 -17.23 -0.77 -3.75
CA ASN A 383 -17.63 0.16 -2.68
C ASN A 383 -16.94 1.52 -2.80
N SER A 384 -16.80 2.03 -4.02
CA SER A 384 -15.94 3.19 -4.31
C SER A 384 -16.67 4.25 -5.12
N LYS A 385 -16.17 5.47 -5.06
CA LYS A 385 -16.76 6.63 -5.70
C LYS A 385 -15.71 7.46 -6.43
N ASP A 386 -16.06 8.05 -7.56
CA ASP A 386 -15.15 8.92 -8.33
C ASP A 386 -13.85 8.21 -8.72
N VAL A 387 -13.99 7.08 -9.40
CA VAL A 387 -12.84 6.27 -9.84
C VAL A 387 -12.65 6.41 -11.34
N ARG A 388 -11.46 6.80 -11.78
CA ARG A 388 -11.08 6.88 -13.19
C ARG A 388 -9.88 5.98 -13.46
N VAL A 389 -10.05 5.06 -14.40
CA VAL A 389 -9.05 4.07 -14.81
C VAL A 389 -8.72 4.26 -16.29
N THR A 390 -7.47 4.55 -16.63
CA THR A 390 -7.09 4.86 -18.02
C THR A 390 -5.73 4.35 -18.45
N ASN A 391 -5.60 3.92 -19.70
CA ASN A 391 -4.32 3.49 -20.29
C ASN A 391 -3.62 2.36 -19.51
N ASN A 392 -4.38 1.45 -18.91
CA ASN A 392 -3.80 0.26 -18.26
C ASN A 392 -3.78 -0.91 -19.25
N LYS A 393 -2.76 -1.76 -19.13
CA LYS A 393 -2.58 -2.96 -19.95
C LYS A 393 -2.54 -4.20 -19.09
N GLY A 394 -3.25 -5.25 -19.47
CA GLY A 394 -3.25 -6.54 -18.79
C GLY A 394 -3.86 -7.65 -19.64
N GLY A 395 -4.03 -8.84 -19.08
CA GLY A 395 -4.61 -9.93 -19.85
C GLY A 395 -4.31 -11.34 -19.36
N ASN A 396 -4.46 -12.29 -20.28
CA ASN A 396 -4.18 -13.73 -20.09
C ASN A 396 -4.98 -14.35 -18.94
N THR A 397 -6.28 -14.06 -18.89
CA THR A 397 -7.18 -14.61 -17.86
C THR A 397 -7.94 -15.83 -18.39
N THR A 398 -7.93 -16.93 -17.66
CA THR A 398 -8.57 -18.20 -18.04
C THR A 398 -10.03 -18.26 -17.62
N SER A 399 -10.36 -17.67 -16.47
CA SER A 399 -11.71 -17.70 -15.87
C SER A 399 -12.21 -16.35 -15.34
N ALA A 400 -11.34 -15.35 -15.24
CA ALA A 400 -11.68 -14.05 -14.66
C ALA A 400 -12.02 -12.98 -15.71
N TYR A 401 -12.95 -12.09 -15.37
CA TYR A 401 -13.17 -10.87 -16.14
C TYR A 401 -11.97 -9.92 -15.99
N ALA A 402 -11.63 -9.18 -17.04
CA ALA A 402 -10.58 -8.16 -16.97
C ALA A 402 -10.94 -7.07 -15.94
N ILE A 403 -12.17 -6.57 -16.00
CA ILE A 403 -12.67 -5.50 -15.15
C ILE A 403 -13.87 -5.98 -14.35
N LYS A 404 -13.87 -5.69 -13.04
CA LYS A 404 -15.04 -5.90 -12.17
C LYS A 404 -15.42 -4.62 -11.43
N ILE A 405 -16.68 -4.20 -11.55
CA ILE A 405 -17.24 -3.00 -10.90
C ILE A 405 -18.42 -3.42 -10.04
N MET A 406 -18.40 -3.09 -8.76
CA MET A 406 -19.41 -3.52 -7.79
C MET A 406 -19.74 -2.39 -6.81
N ASP A 407 -21.03 -2.17 -6.55
CA ASP A 407 -21.48 -1.31 -5.45
C ASP A 407 -20.84 0.09 -5.47
N SER A 408 -20.66 0.67 -6.66
CA SER A 408 -19.83 1.86 -6.88
C SER A 408 -20.55 2.95 -7.67
N ASN A 409 -20.07 4.20 -7.55
CA ASN A 409 -20.72 5.37 -8.17
C ASN A 409 -19.69 6.27 -8.89
N ARG A 410 -20.04 6.77 -10.07
CA ARG A 410 -19.16 7.62 -10.91
C ARG A 410 -17.82 6.94 -11.20
N VAL A 411 -17.90 5.80 -11.89
CA VAL A 411 -16.73 5.01 -12.30
C VAL A 411 -16.51 5.18 -13.80
N SER A 412 -15.26 5.36 -14.24
CA SER A 412 -14.92 5.43 -15.66
C SER A 412 -13.69 4.59 -16.01
N PHE A 413 -13.81 3.82 -17.08
CA PHE A 413 -12.70 3.09 -17.72
C PHE A 413 -12.53 3.64 -19.13
N ALA A 414 -11.35 4.20 -19.43
CA ALA A 414 -11.07 4.81 -20.71
C ALA A 414 -9.72 4.39 -21.32
N ILE A 415 -9.71 3.92 -22.56
CA ILE A 415 -8.47 3.63 -23.30
C ILE A 415 -7.62 2.57 -22.59
N ASN A 416 -8.25 1.52 -22.04
CA ASN A 416 -7.53 0.38 -21.46
C ASN A 416 -7.47 -0.76 -22.48
N GLU A 417 -6.39 -1.54 -22.46
CA GLU A 417 -6.15 -2.66 -23.37
C GLU A 417 -6.05 -3.96 -22.55
N PHE A 418 -7.02 -4.85 -22.71
CA PHE A 418 -7.02 -6.16 -22.04
C PHE A 418 -7.06 -7.29 -23.06
N ALA A 419 -5.97 -8.06 -23.13
CA ALA A 419 -5.78 -9.06 -24.16
C ALA A 419 -5.92 -10.51 -23.65
N ASN A 420 -6.46 -11.40 -24.47
CA ASN A 420 -6.62 -12.83 -24.15
C ASN A 420 -7.35 -13.06 -22.81
N VAL A 421 -8.50 -12.41 -22.62
CA VAL A 421 -9.27 -12.47 -21.36
C VAL A 421 -10.50 -13.38 -21.46
N HIS A 422 -10.86 -14.01 -20.34
CA HIS A 422 -12.06 -14.84 -20.26
C HIS A 422 -13.34 -14.04 -20.53
N GLY A 423 -13.45 -12.86 -19.92
CA GLY A 423 -14.51 -11.89 -20.14
C GLY A 423 -13.96 -10.46 -20.00
N GLY A 424 -14.63 -9.47 -20.58
CA GLY A 424 -14.13 -8.09 -20.57
C GLY A 424 -14.52 -7.36 -19.29
N VAL A 425 -15.79 -6.97 -19.17
CA VAL A 425 -16.31 -6.17 -18.05
C VAL A 425 -17.50 -6.83 -17.38
N TYR A 426 -17.48 -6.88 -16.06
CA TYR A 426 -18.62 -7.28 -15.23
C TYR A 426 -19.00 -6.14 -14.27
N CYS A 427 -20.22 -5.63 -14.39
CA CYS A 427 -20.74 -4.52 -13.59
C CYS A 427 -21.99 -4.95 -12.81
N GLU A 428 -22.04 -4.65 -11.51
CA GLU A 428 -23.23 -4.88 -10.69
C GLU A 428 -23.47 -3.76 -9.67
N ARG A 429 -24.76 -3.47 -9.41
CA ARG A 429 -25.22 -2.49 -8.41
C ARG A 429 -24.46 -1.17 -8.45
N SER A 430 -24.13 -0.67 -9.64
CA SER A 430 -23.24 0.49 -9.81
C SER A 430 -23.83 1.57 -10.70
N GLN A 431 -23.59 2.84 -10.37
CA GLN A 431 -24.24 3.97 -11.03
C GLN A 431 -23.25 4.90 -11.72
N SER A 432 -23.69 5.54 -12.80
CA SER A 432 -22.88 6.44 -13.63
C SER A 432 -21.57 5.81 -14.10
N VAL A 433 -21.62 4.53 -14.50
CA VAL A 433 -20.46 3.78 -15.02
C VAL A 433 -20.25 4.13 -16.50
N ARG A 434 -19.03 4.51 -16.87
CA ARG A 434 -18.68 4.92 -18.24
C ARG A 434 -17.54 4.07 -18.78
N LEU A 435 -17.78 3.34 -19.86
CA LEU A 435 -16.74 2.59 -20.59
C LEU A 435 -16.51 3.27 -21.93
N LYS A 436 -15.30 3.79 -22.15
CA LYS A 436 -14.96 4.57 -23.34
C LYS A 436 -13.69 4.07 -24.02
N LEU A 437 -13.74 3.76 -25.30
CA LEU A 437 -12.53 3.47 -26.09
C LEU A 437 -11.64 2.36 -25.48
N ASN A 438 -12.22 1.36 -24.81
CA ASN A 438 -11.43 0.23 -24.29
C ASN A 438 -11.34 -0.88 -25.34
N ASP A 439 -10.18 -1.53 -25.40
CA ASP A 439 -9.90 -2.66 -26.29
C ASP A 439 -9.93 -3.96 -25.50
N LEU A 440 -10.88 -4.83 -25.83
CA LEU A 440 -11.14 -6.08 -25.12
C LEU A 440 -10.96 -7.27 -26.07
N PHE A 441 -9.85 -8.00 -25.97
CA PHE A 441 -9.61 -9.21 -26.76
C PHE A 441 -9.99 -10.48 -26.00
N LEU A 442 -11.11 -11.08 -26.39
CA LEU A 442 -11.70 -12.21 -25.67
C LEU A 442 -11.16 -13.56 -26.16
N SER A 443 -10.85 -14.43 -25.20
CA SER A 443 -10.39 -15.80 -25.43
C SER A 443 -11.29 -16.86 -24.77
N GLY A 444 -11.99 -16.50 -23.68
CA GLY A 444 -12.87 -17.41 -22.95
C GLY A 444 -14.36 -17.29 -23.31
N SER A 445 -15.19 -17.79 -22.39
CA SER A 445 -16.65 -17.87 -22.51
C SER A 445 -17.41 -16.82 -21.67
N GLY A 446 -16.71 -15.86 -21.08
CA GLY A 446 -17.31 -14.73 -20.40
C GLY A 446 -17.94 -13.74 -21.38
N TYR A 447 -18.81 -12.87 -20.88
CA TYR A 447 -19.36 -11.78 -21.68
C TYR A 447 -18.25 -10.77 -22.03
N GLY A 448 -18.41 -10.07 -23.16
CA GLY A 448 -17.54 -8.93 -23.45
C GLY A 448 -17.79 -7.80 -22.45
N ILE A 449 -19.04 -7.36 -22.34
CA ILE A 449 -19.49 -6.39 -21.34
C ILE A 449 -20.82 -6.88 -20.77
N PHE A 450 -20.89 -7.00 -19.45
CA PHE A 450 -22.09 -7.38 -18.70
C PHE A 450 -22.45 -6.32 -17.65
N TRP A 451 -23.75 -6.02 -17.48
CA TRP A 451 -24.25 -5.29 -16.32
C TRP A 451 -25.61 -5.82 -15.84
N ASP A 452 -25.86 -5.66 -14.55
CA ASP A 452 -27.09 -6.06 -13.87
C ASP A 452 -28.21 -5.00 -13.90
N LYS A 453 -29.39 -5.44 -13.44
CA LYS A 453 -30.65 -4.68 -13.45
C LYS A 453 -30.64 -3.37 -12.66
N ASP A 454 -29.69 -3.27 -11.72
CA ASP A 454 -29.56 -2.16 -10.78
C ASP A 454 -28.44 -1.19 -11.18
N SER A 455 -27.78 -1.41 -12.33
CA SER A 455 -26.66 -0.59 -12.81
C SER A 455 -27.05 0.44 -13.88
N GLU A 456 -26.43 1.63 -13.81
CA GLU A 456 -26.53 2.70 -14.82
C GLU A 456 -25.21 2.79 -15.60
N VAL A 457 -25.28 2.55 -16.92
CA VAL A 457 -24.10 2.39 -17.76
C VAL A 457 -24.16 3.19 -19.06
N TYR A 458 -22.99 3.71 -19.48
CA TYR A 458 -22.79 4.42 -20.73
C TYR A 458 -21.55 3.88 -21.46
N PHE A 459 -21.74 3.35 -22.66
CA PHE A 459 -20.67 2.77 -23.48
C PHE A 459 -20.46 3.59 -24.74
N ASN A 460 -19.22 3.98 -25.00
CA ASN A 460 -18.87 4.78 -26.16
C ASN A 460 -17.54 4.33 -26.80
N GLY A 461 -17.60 3.79 -28.01
CA GLY A 461 -16.37 3.55 -28.78
C GLY A 461 -15.52 2.38 -28.31
N ASN A 462 -16.03 1.43 -27.53
CA ASN A 462 -15.23 0.28 -27.11
C ASN A 462 -15.09 -0.73 -28.25
N GLU A 463 -13.94 -1.39 -28.34
CA GLU A 463 -13.68 -2.49 -29.26
C GLU A 463 -13.75 -3.83 -28.53
N ILE A 464 -14.59 -4.75 -29.01
CA ILE A 464 -14.77 -6.07 -28.44
C ILE A 464 -14.42 -7.11 -29.50
N HIS A 465 -13.29 -7.78 -29.31
CA HIS A 465 -12.73 -8.72 -30.28
C HIS A 465 -13.00 -10.17 -29.88
N ASN A 466 -13.43 -10.98 -30.85
CA ASN A 466 -13.62 -12.44 -30.73
C ASN A 466 -14.57 -12.93 -29.61
N PRO A 467 -15.72 -12.28 -29.32
CA PRO A 467 -16.64 -12.76 -28.31
C PRO A 467 -17.21 -14.15 -28.67
N ARG A 468 -17.02 -15.13 -27.77
CA ARG A 468 -17.61 -16.49 -27.87
C ARG A 468 -18.94 -16.61 -27.14
N ASN A 469 -19.15 -15.77 -26.13
CA ASN A 469 -20.45 -15.53 -25.50
C ASN A 469 -20.94 -14.12 -25.92
N VAL A 470 -22.11 -13.68 -25.45
CA VAL A 470 -22.71 -12.40 -25.85
C VAL A 470 -21.70 -11.26 -25.63
N ALA A 471 -21.47 -10.47 -26.68
CA ALA A 471 -20.47 -9.40 -26.66
C ALA A 471 -20.89 -8.29 -25.70
N ILE A 472 -22.16 -7.88 -25.75
CA ILE A 472 -22.74 -6.89 -24.83
C ILE A 472 -24.06 -7.45 -24.28
N LYS A 473 -24.11 -7.73 -22.98
CA LYS A 473 -25.27 -8.28 -22.28
C LYS A 473 -25.73 -7.34 -21.18
N GLY A 474 -26.95 -6.85 -21.28
CA GLY A 474 -27.60 -6.07 -20.23
C GLY A 474 -28.82 -6.77 -19.67
N THR A 475 -28.96 -6.78 -18.35
CA THR A 475 -30.26 -6.88 -17.69
C THR A 475 -30.54 -5.49 -17.12
N SER A 476 -31.62 -4.83 -17.52
CA SER A 476 -31.92 -3.45 -17.11
C SER A 476 -33.34 -3.39 -16.60
N GLU A 477 -33.57 -2.77 -15.46
CA GLU A 477 -34.94 -2.49 -14.98
C GLU A 477 -35.09 -1.02 -14.60
N LYS A 478 -34.07 -0.45 -13.96
CA LYS A 478 -34.16 0.86 -13.32
C LYS A 478 -33.71 2.03 -14.21
N TYR A 479 -32.72 1.80 -15.06
CA TYR A 479 -32.07 2.86 -15.82
C TYR A 479 -32.09 2.57 -17.33
N SER A 480 -32.20 3.64 -18.13
CA SER A 480 -31.90 3.57 -19.55
C SER A 480 -30.39 3.50 -19.77
N CYS A 481 -29.96 2.96 -20.90
CA CYS A 481 -28.55 2.82 -21.23
C CYS A 481 -28.26 3.44 -22.59
N GLN A 482 -27.00 3.88 -22.77
CA GLN A 482 -26.51 4.40 -24.03
C GLN A 482 -25.34 3.53 -24.50
N ILE A 483 -25.53 2.84 -25.63
CA ILE A 483 -24.54 1.96 -26.23
C ILE A 483 -24.24 2.52 -27.60
N SER A 484 -23.14 3.24 -27.70
CA SER A 484 -22.86 4.10 -28.85
C SER A 484 -21.49 3.83 -29.45
N LYS A 485 -21.41 3.79 -30.78
CA LYS A 485 -20.12 3.75 -31.51
C LYS A 485 -19.22 2.55 -31.17
N ASN A 486 -19.73 1.49 -30.56
CA ASN A 486 -18.90 0.33 -30.21
C ASN A 486 -18.69 -0.55 -31.44
N GLN A 487 -17.55 -1.23 -31.48
CA GLN A 487 -17.18 -2.14 -32.56
C GLN A 487 -17.05 -3.55 -32.01
N ILE A 488 -17.80 -4.48 -32.58
CA ILE A 488 -17.75 -5.89 -32.20
C ILE A 488 -17.15 -6.66 -33.37
N TYR A 489 -15.90 -7.10 -33.20
CA TYR A 489 -15.14 -7.79 -34.23
C TYR A 489 -15.19 -9.30 -34.05
N PHE A 490 -15.42 -10.01 -35.17
CA PHE A 490 -15.36 -11.47 -35.25
C PHE A 490 -16.24 -12.17 -34.20
N CYS A 491 -17.48 -11.71 -34.04
CA CYS A 491 -18.43 -12.30 -33.12
C CYS A 491 -18.71 -13.77 -33.46
N LYS A 492 -18.45 -14.66 -32.50
CA LYS A 492 -18.69 -16.11 -32.60
C LYS A 492 -19.95 -16.53 -31.83
N SER A 493 -20.42 -15.69 -30.90
CA SER A 493 -21.68 -15.88 -30.16
C SER A 493 -22.90 -15.87 -31.09
N LEU A 494 -24.00 -16.48 -30.65
CA LEU A 494 -25.29 -16.46 -31.37
C LEU A 494 -25.89 -15.06 -31.38
N ILE A 495 -25.71 -14.32 -30.29
CA ILE A 495 -26.21 -12.96 -30.12
C ILE A 495 -25.02 -12.05 -29.86
N ALA A 496 -24.90 -10.93 -30.59
CA ALA A 496 -23.86 -9.94 -30.33
C ALA A 496 -24.27 -8.99 -29.19
N ILE A 497 -25.42 -8.33 -29.31
CA ILE A 497 -25.97 -7.45 -28.26
C ILE A 497 -27.31 -8.01 -27.78
N HIS A 498 -27.42 -8.34 -26.49
CA HIS A 498 -28.67 -8.81 -25.85
C HIS A 498 -29.06 -7.87 -24.71
N LEU A 499 -30.21 -7.20 -24.85
CA LEU A 499 -30.79 -6.38 -23.79
C LEU A 499 -32.07 -7.01 -23.28
N VAL A 500 -32.17 -7.13 -21.96
CA VAL A 500 -33.35 -7.66 -21.27
C VAL A 500 -33.90 -6.64 -20.30
N GLY A 501 -35.17 -6.27 -20.45
CA GLY A 501 -35.88 -5.34 -19.56
C GLY A 501 -35.55 -3.87 -19.79
N GLY A 502 -36.28 -3.00 -19.10
CA GLY A 502 -36.04 -1.55 -19.08
C GLY A 502 -36.71 -0.82 -20.24
N SER A 503 -36.50 0.49 -20.30
CA SER A 503 -37.11 1.34 -21.31
C SER A 503 -36.21 2.47 -21.77
N GLU A 504 -36.48 2.98 -22.97
CA GLU A 504 -35.82 4.19 -23.53
C GLU A 504 -34.29 4.02 -23.70
N HIS A 505 -33.84 2.78 -23.93
CA HIS A 505 -32.45 2.49 -24.29
C HIS A 505 -32.12 3.10 -25.67
N MET A 506 -30.88 3.56 -25.82
CA MET A 506 -30.35 4.08 -27.07
C MET A 506 -29.15 3.24 -27.52
N LEU A 507 -29.27 2.65 -28.71
CA LEU A 507 -28.19 1.94 -29.38
C LEU A 507 -27.94 2.63 -30.71
N ASN A 508 -26.81 3.32 -30.83
CA ASN A 508 -26.52 4.09 -32.02
C ASN A 508 -25.10 3.93 -32.57
N ASN A 509 -25.00 3.86 -33.89
CA ASN A 509 -23.73 3.81 -34.60
C ASN A 509 -22.81 2.65 -34.16
N ASN A 510 -23.36 1.52 -33.68
CA ASN A 510 -22.54 0.35 -33.37
C ASN A 510 -22.28 -0.46 -34.63
N GLU A 511 -21.08 -1.01 -34.76
CA GLU A 511 -20.69 -1.91 -35.85
C GLU A 511 -20.53 -3.33 -35.32
N ILE A 512 -21.18 -4.30 -35.97
CA ILE A 512 -21.18 -5.70 -35.55
C ILE A 512 -20.76 -6.57 -36.72
N MET A 513 -19.65 -7.29 -36.55
CA MET A 513 -19.14 -8.22 -37.54
C MET A 513 -19.12 -9.65 -37.00
N PHE A 514 -19.94 -10.53 -37.58
CA PHE A 514 -20.00 -11.94 -37.23
C PHE A 514 -19.02 -12.78 -38.04
N ASN A 515 -18.31 -13.69 -37.37
CA ASN A 515 -17.48 -14.71 -37.99
C ASN A 515 -17.82 -16.08 -37.38
N ARG A 516 -18.95 -16.63 -37.81
CA ARG A 516 -19.51 -17.91 -37.33
C ARG A 516 -19.29 -19.02 -38.36
N SER A 517 -19.34 -20.27 -37.91
CA SER A 517 -19.25 -21.45 -38.79
C SER A 517 -20.60 -21.92 -39.34
N THR A 518 -21.72 -21.39 -38.81
CA THR A 518 -23.09 -21.78 -39.19
C THR A 518 -23.93 -20.56 -39.59
N ASP A 519 -24.93 -20.80 -40.44
CA ASP A 519 -25.95 -19.80 -40.77
C ASP A 519 -26.87 -19.63 -39.56
N GLN A 520 -26.61 -18.58 -38.78
CA GLN A 520 -27.34 -18.21 -37.58
C GLN A 520 -26.73 -16.93 -37.01
N GLY A 521 -27.56 -16.09 -36.39
CA GLY A 521 -27.03 -14.94 -35.66
C GLY A 521 -28.07 -13.85 -35.43
N TYR A 522 -27.91 -13.16 -34.31
CA TYR A 522 -28.71 -12.00 -33.91
C TYR A 522 -27.78 -10.83 -33.59
N GLY A 523 -27.81 -9.78 -34.42
CA GLY A 523 -26.99 -8.58 -34.18
C GLY A 523 -27.40 -7.89 -32.88
N VAL A 524 -28.65 -7.41 -32.85
CA VAL A 524 -29.29 -6.90 -31.64
C VAL A 524 -30.53 -7.73 -31.34
N TYR A 525 -30.59 -8.29 -30.13
CA TYR A 525 -31.77 -8.96 -29.60
C TYR A 525 -32.31 -8.20 -28.38
N LEU A 526 -33.56 -7.74 -28.48
CA LEU A 526 -34.26 -7.05 -27.42
C LEU A 526 -35.37 -7.94 -26.84
N GLU A 527 -35.42 -8.05 -25.52
CA GLU A 527 -36.38 -8.87 -24.80
C GLU A 527 -36.95 -8.12 -23.60
N ASN A 528 -38.28 -8.04 -23.49
CA ASN A 528 -38.98 -7.31 -22.42
C ASN A 528 -38.59 -5.82 -22.29
N THR A 529 -38.01 -5.22 -23.33
CA THR A 529 -37.66 -3.79 -23.37
C THR A 529 -38.80 -2.96 -23.95
N ASN A 530 -38.89 -1.67 -23.61
CA ASN A 530 -39.89 -0.75 -24.16
C ASN A 530 -39.28 0.54 -24.72
N LYS A 531 -39.78 1.06 -25.84
CA LYS A 531 -39.33 2.35 -26.42
C LYS A 531 -37.83 2.42 -26.73
N VAL A 532 -37.22 1.31 -27.12
CA VAL A 532 -35.79 1.30 -27.49
C VAL A 532 -35.60 1.99 -28.85
N ARG A 533 -34.49 2.73 -28.99
CA ARG A 533 -34.10 3.36 -30.25
C ARG A 533 -32.82 2.71 -30.79
N LEU A 534 -32.94 2.05 -31.94
CA LEU A 534 -31.83 1.48 -32.71
C LEU A 534 -31.57 2.43 -33.88
N VAL A 535 -30.44 3.14 -33.89
CA VAL A 535 -30.16 4.20 -34.89
C VAL A 535 -28.81 3.99 -35.56
N ARG A 536 -28.79 3.82 -36.89
CA ARG A 536 -27.55 3.73 -37.69
C ARG A 536 -26.56 2.66 -37.21
N ASN A 537 -27.06 1.55 -36.68
CA ASN A 537 -26.20 0.40 -36.41
C ASN A 537 -25.96 -0.37 -37.71
N ASP A 538 -24.81 -1.02 -37.82
CA ASP A 538 -24.46 -1.90 -38.93
C ASP A 538 -24.20 -3.31 -38.41
N THR A 539 -24.83 -4.31 -39.04
CA THR A 539 -24.65 -5.72 -38.68
C THR A 539 -24.36 -6.56 -39.91
N ARG A 540 -23.17 -7.17 -39.97
CA ARG A 540 -22.74 -7.98 -41.12
C ARG A 540 -22.19 -9.34 -40.72
N GLY A 541 -22.53 -10.35 -41.50
CA GLY A 541 -21.82 -11.63 -41.52
C GLY A 541 -20.64 -11.58 -42.48
N ILE A 542 -19.50 -12.17 -42.10
CA ILE A 542 -18.36 -12.38 -43.00
C ILE A 542 -18.17 -13.88 -43.28
N GLY A 543 -17.48 -14.22 -44.39
CA GLY A 543 -17.21 -15.61 -44.76
C GLY A 543 -18.39 -16.37 -45.37
N GLY A 544 -19.38 -15.65 -45.93
CA GLY A 544 -20.51 -16.24 -46.66
C GLY A 544 -21.61 -16.87 -45.80
N LYS A 545 -21.53 -16.76 -44.46
CA LYS A 545 -22.57 -17.22 -43.54
C LYS A 545 -23.65 -16.16 -43.33
N LEU A 546 -24.90 -16.60 -43.34
CA LEU A 546 -26.07 -15.73 -43.23
C LEU A 546 -26.49 -15.54 -41.78
N LEU A 547 -26.91 -14.31 -41.44
CA LEU A 547 -27.56 -14.03 -40.16
C LEU A 547 -29.01 -14.50 -40.18
N SER A 548 -29.56 -14.88 -39.02
CA SER A 548 -31.00 -15.16 -38.91
C SER A 548 -31.77 -13.84 -38.85
N HIS A 549 -31.45 -13.02 -37.84
CA HIS A 549 -32.16 -11.77 -37.58
C HIS A 549 -31.18 -10.67 -37.14
N PRO A 550 -30.66 -9.83 -38.06
CA PRO A 550 -29.70 -8.78 -37.70
C PRO A 550 -30.25 -7.85 -36.61
N TYR A 551 -31.55 -7.56 -36.63
CA TYR A 551 -32.27 -6.89 -35.56
C TYR A 551 -33.53 -7.69 -35.21
N CYS A 552 -33.63 -8.13 -33.95
CA CYS A 552 -34.72 -8.94 -33.41
C CYS A 552 -35.34 -8.25 -32.20
N THR A 553 -36.60 -7.87 -32.34
CA THR A 553 -37.37 -7.08 -31.37
C THR A 553 -38.74 -7.69 -31.10
N ASP A 554 -38.99 -8.93 -31.54
CA ASP A 554 -40.25 -9.68 -31.38
C ASP A 554 -40.73 -9.84 -29.92
N LYS A 555 -39.81 -9.71 -28.96
CA LYS A 555 -40.11 -9.71 -27.52
C LYS A 555 -40.01 -8.33 -26.86
N ALA A 556 -39.84 -7.27 -27.64
CA ALA A 556 -39.83 -5.88 -27.19
C ALA A 556 -41.16 -5.19 -27.51
N LYS A 557 -41.30 -3.93 -27.11
CA LYS A 557 -42.47 -3.07 -27.41
C LYS A 557 -42.04 -1.69 -27.86
N ASN A 558 -42.71 -1.15 -28.87
CA ASN A 558 -42.55 0.23 -29.35
C ASN A 558 -41.10 0.58 -29.74
N THR A 559 -40.36 -0.35 -30.35
CA THR A 559 -38.98 -0.10 -30.78
C THR A 559 -38.96 0.77 -32.03
N THR A 560 -38.06 1.76 -32.09
CA THR A 560 -37.83 2.56 -33.29
C THR A 560 -36.49 2.16 -33.91
N LEU A 561 -36.52 1.65 -35.14
CA LEU A 561 -35.36 1.31 -35.95
C LEU A 561 -35.20 2.39 -37.03
N ILE A 562 -34.07 3.11 -37.03
CA ILE A 562 -33.82 4.22 -37.96
C ILE A 562 -32.47 4.02 -38.66
N TYR A 563 -32.48 3.88 -39.99
CA TYR A 563 -31.28 3.78 -40.84
C TYR A 563 -30.29 2.69 -40.40
N ASN A 564 -30.77 1.57 -39.85
CA ASN A 564 -29.90 0.45 -39.51
C ASN A 564 -29.61 -0.40 -40.76
N THR A 565 -28.36 -0.79 -40.96
CA THR A 565 -27.91 -1.57 -42.12
C THR A 565 -27.55 -3.00 -41.73
N TYR A 566 -27.67 -3.91 -42.70
CA TYR A 566 -27.25 -5.30 -42.59
C TYR A 566 -27.02 -5.94 -43.96
N ASN A 567 -26.21 -7.01 -44.03
CA ASN A 567 -25.86 -7.67 -45.30
C ASN A 567 -26.53 -9.04 -45.55
N SER A 568 -27.22 -9.60 -44.55
CA SER A 568 -27.90 -10.90 -44.64
C SER A 568 -28.96 -11.05 -43.54
N GLY A 569 -29.86 -12.02 -43.71
CA GLY A 569 -30.95 -12.31 -42.79
C GLY A 569 -32.17 -11.40 -42.98
N THR A 570 -33.15 -11.55 -42.08
CA THR A 570 -34.41 -10.80 -42.12
C THR A 570 -34.68 -10.13 -40.78
N LEU A 571 -35.26 -8.93 -40.78
CA LEU A 571 -35.73 -8.30 -39.54
C LEU A 571 -36.82 -9.15 -38.88
N LYS A 572 -36.82 -9.22 -37.55
CA LYS A 572 -37.92 -9.82 -36.78
C LYS A 572 -38.45 -8.81 -35.78
N THR A 573 -39.50 -8.11 -36.16
CA THR A 573 -40.04 -6.97 -35.40
C THR A 573 -41.25 -7.34 -34.57
N ALA A 574 -41.48 -6.62 -33.47
CA ALA A 574 -42.73 -6.69 -32.73
C ALA A 574 -43.81 -5.83 -33.39
N GLU A 575 -45.07 -6.12 -33.07
CA GLU A 575 -46.19 -5.26 -33.43
C GLU A 575 -46.03 -3.87 -32.78
N GLY A 576 -46.21 -2.81 -33.57
CA GLY A 576 -46.03 -1.42 -33.13
C GLY A 576 -44.61 -0.88 -33.22
N ASP A 577 -43.64 -1.66 -33.71
CA ASP A 577 -42.32 -1.14 -34.04
C ASP A 577 -42.38 -0.19 -35.25
N ILE A 578 -41.55 0.84 -35.23
CA ILE A 578 -41.39 1.81 -36.33
C ILE A 578 -40.06 1.52 -37.01
N VAL A 579 -40.09 1.23 -38.32
CA VAL A 579 -38.90 0.99 -39.15
C VAL A 579 -38.79 2.10 -40.19
N VAL A 580 -37.69 2.87 -40.15
CA VAL A 580 -37.38 4.01 -41.02
C VAL A 580 -36.06 3.83 -41.74
#